data_AF-A0A6J1YFA9-F1
#
_entry.id   AF-A0A6J1YFA9-F1
#
_cell.length_a   1.000
_cell.length_b   1.000
_cell.length_c   1.000
_cell.angle_alpha   90.00
_cell.angle_beta   90.00
_cell.angle_gamma   90.00
#
_symmetry.space_group_name_H-M   'P 1'
#
loop_
_entity.id
_entity.type
_entity.pdbx_description
1 polymer ?
#
loop_
_entity_poly.entity_id
_entity_poly.type
_entity_poly.pdbx_seq_one_letter_code
_entity_poly.pdbx_strand_id
1 'polypeptide(L)'
;MRSGAAVRACQKVCRCLLSGFGGRVDGGQPEPLTEGSSSFGVPLRSQAELPRGSEPTEVPESGEGSEELLEICQRRHFFSGSRRQLSRHSLLSGCHPGFGPLGIELRKNLAAEWWSSVVVLREQVFPVDALHHEPGPLLPGDSTFRLVSAATLRELLQDKELSKEQLVAFLDNLLKTSGKLRENLLHGALEHYVNCLDLVNRRLPYGLAQIGVCFHPVSDTKQTPDGVKRIGEKTEASLVWFTSARTAGQWLDFWLRHRLLWWRKFAKSPSNFSSSDCQDEEGRKGNKLYYNFPWGKEPIETLWNLGDHELLNMCPGNESQLHGRDGRKNVVPYVLSVSGNLDRGMLAYLYDSFQLTESSFTRKKNLHRKVCQGLFSELLENGISVWPGYLETVHSSLEQLYSNFGY
;
A
#
# COMPACT_ATOMS: atom_id res chain seq x y z
N MET A 1 -22.80 25.06 -44.45
CA MET A 1 -22.27 24.04 -45.39
C MET A 1 -20.81 23.77 -45.03
N ARG A 2 -20.49 22.49 -44.76
CA ARG A 2 -19.21 21.72 -44.90
C ARG A 2 -17.88 22.40 -44.49
N SER A 3 -17.13 21.93 -43.47
CA SER A 3 -16.39 20.66 -43.30
C SER A 3 -15.00 20.61 -43.99
N GLY A 4 -13.98 20.15 -43.24
CA GLY A 4 -12.72 19.58 -43.74
C GLY A 4 -11.46 20.16 -43.06
N ALA A 5 -10.94 19.61 -41.96
CA ALA A 5 -10.15 18.37 -41.79
C ALA A 5 -8.63 18.56 -41.97
N ALA A 6 -7.87 18.36 -40.88
CA ALA A 6 -6.49 17.85 -40.91
C ALA A 6 -6.12 17.26 -39.54
N VAL A 7 -6.48 15.98 -39.34
CA VAL A 7 -5.95 15.06 -38.33
C VAL A 7 -5.10 14.02 -39.09
N ARG A 8 -3.84 13.83 -38.67
CA ARG A 8 -2.91 12.68 -38.84
C ARG A 8 -1.49 13.20 -38.56
N ALA A 9 -0.58 12.57 -37.84
CA ALA A 9 -0.34 11.17 -37.44
C ALA A 9 0.46 11.17 -36.12
N CYS A 10 0.29 10.21 -35.20
CA CYS A 10 1.13 9.00 -35.19
C CYS A 10 0.44 7.90 -34.36
N GLN A 11 0.00 6.84 -35.06
CA GLN A 11 -0.39 5.55 -34.50
C GLN A 11 0.43 4.47 -35.21
N LYS A 12 1.25 3.74 -34.44
CA LYS A 12 1.91 2.44 -34.74
C LYS A 12 2.81 2.19 -33.51
N VAL A 13 2.78 1.07 -32.79
CA VAL A 13 2.59 -0.33 -33.16
C VAL A 13 2.13 -1.11 -31.91
N CYS A 14 1.04 -1.88 -32.02
CA CYS A 14 0.75 -3.04 -31.14
C CYS A 14 -0.18 -3.99 -31.92
N ARG A 15 0.40 -5.00 -32.56
CA ARG A 15 -0.30 -6.19 -33.10
C ARG A 15 0.66 -7.38 -33.01
N CYS A 16 0.07 -8.58 -32.84
CA CYS A 16 0.66 -9.92 -32.65
C CYS A 16 0.66 -10.33 -31.15
N LEU A 17 -0.03 -11.36 -30.65
CA LEU A 17 -0.68 -12.55 -31.23
C LEU A 17 -1.87 -13.01 -30.36
N LEU A 18 -3.04 -13.21 -30.97
CA LEU A 18 -4.12 -14.08 -30.47
C LEU A 18 -4.71 -14.78 -31.70
N SER A 19 -4.27 -16.00 -32.00
CA SER A 19 -4.98 -16.94 -32.86
C SER A 19 -4.34 -18.33 -32.75
N GLY A 20 -5.10 -19.32 -32.26
CA GLY A 20 -4.63 -20.71 -32.24
C GLY A 20 -5.41 -21.67 -31.36
N PHE A 21 -6.75 -21.60 -31.34
CA PHE A 21 -7.57 -22.76 -30.97
C PHE A 21 -7.96 -23.50 -32.25
N GLY A 22 -7.55 -24.76 -32.36
CA GLY A 22 -7.90 -25.66 -33.46
C GLY A 22 -7.43 -27.06 -33.13
N GLY A 23 -8.34 -27.87 -32.59
CA GLY A 23 -8.06 -29.25 -32.18
C GLY A 23 -7.90 -30.20 -33.37
N ARG A 24 -7.18 -31.29 -33.12
CA ARG A 24 -7.30 -32.53 -33.90
C ARG A 24 -7.14 -33.73 -32.97
N VAL A 25 -8.07 -34.66 -33.15
CA VAL A 25 -8.23 -35.93 -32.43
C VAL A 25 -7.44 -37.01 -33.15
N ASP A 26 -6.70 -37.81 -32.40
CA ASP A 26 -6.35 -39.23 -32.63
C ASP A 26 -5.87 -39.73 -31.25
N GLY A 27 -6.29 -40.86 -30.66
CA GLY A 27 -6.76 -42.11 -31.23
C GLY A 27 -5.83 -43.22 -30.74
N GLY A 28 -6.02 -43.71 -29.50
CA GLY A 28 -5.25 -44.83 -28.96
C GLY A 28 -5.54 -45.13 -27.48
N GLN A 29 -6.13 -46.29 -27.22
CA GLN A 29 -6.42 -46.86 -25.90
C GLN A 29 -6.13 -48.39 -25.99
N PRO A 30 -6.19 -49.17 -24.90
CA PRO A 30 -5.21 -49.35 -23.81
C PRO A 30 -4.72 -50.82 -23.76
N GLU A 31 -3.83 -51.19 -22.80
CA GLU A 31 -3.90 -52.47 -22.03
C GLU A 31 -2.71 -52.61 -21.03
N PRO A 32 -2.86 -53.45 -19.97
CA PRO A 32 -2.25 -53.31 -18.63
C PRO A 32 -1.21 -54.42 -18.32
N LEU A 33 -0.79 -54.56 -17.05
CA LEU A 33 -0.47 -55.80 -16.29
C LEU A 33 0.08 -55.38 -14.88
N THR A 34 -0.65 -55.58 -13.76
CA THR A 34 -0.54 -56.67 -12.73
C THR A 34 0.84 -56.81 -12.06
N GLU A 35 1.03 -57.22 -10.80
CA GLU A 35 0.28 -57.43 -9.56
C GLU A 35 1.33 -57.88 -8.51
N GLY A 36 0.99 -57.88 -7.22
CA GLY A 36 1.76 -58.53 -6.15
C GLY A 36 1.61 -57.79 -4.82
N SER A 37 0.50 -57.96 -4.09
CA SER A 37 0.32 -58.91 -2.96
C SER A 37 1.48 -58.86 -1.94
N SER A 38 1.29 -58.56 -0.66
CA SER A 38 0.47 -59.34 0.27
C SER A 38 0.19 -58.62 1.60
N SER A 39 -0.98 -58.94 2.16
CA SER A 39 -1.50 -58.65 3.51
C SER A 39 -0.68 -59.25 4.67
N PHE A 40 -0.75 -58.62 5.85
CA PHE A 40 -1.23 -59.19 7.14
C PHE A 40 -0.65 -58.46 8.37
N GLY A 41 -1.51 -58.19 9.37
CA GLY A 41 -1.15 -58.32 10.80
C GLY A 41 -0.78 -57.05 11.59
N VAL A 42 -1.77 -56.45 12.26
CA VAL A 42 -1.64 -55.69 13.54
C VAL A 42 -1.61 -56.74 14.70
N PRO A 43 -1.17 -56.50 15.96
CA PRO A 43 -0.79 -55.26 16.69
C PRO A 43 0.53 -55.33 17.49
N LEU A 44 1.01 -54.19 18.04
CA LEU A 44 1.38 -54.07 19.47
C LEU A 44 1.81 -52.64 19.85
N ARG A 45 1.36 -52.24 21.05
CA ARG A 45 1.74 -51.03 21.80
C ARG A 45 3.23 -51.04 22.16
N SER A 46 3.87 -49.87 22.11
CA SER A 46 4.70 -49.37 23.21
C SER A 46 5.03 -47.89 23.03
N GLN A 47 4.97 -47.16 24.14
CA GLN A 47 5.51 -45.82 24.30
C GLN A 47 7.03 -45.86 24.11
N ALA A 48 7.58 -44.89 23.40
CA ALA A 48 8.98 -44.49 23.52
C ALA A 48 9.09 -42.99 23.19
N GLU A 49 9.59 -42.25 24.17
CA GLU A 49 9.94 -40.83 24.11
C GLU A 49 10.94 -40.55 22.98
N LEU A 50 10.75 -39.43 22.27
CA LEU A 50 11.73 -38.89 21.33
C LEU A 50 12.38 -37.62 21.93
N PRO A 51 13.69 -37.41 21.71
CA PRO A 51 14.52 -36.57 22.55
C PRO A 51 14.45 -35.09 22.17
N ARG A 52 14.72 -34.27 23.19
CA ARG A 52 14.89 -32.82 23.15
C ARG A 52 16.17 -32.46 22.36
N GLY A 53 16.01 -31.75 21.26
CA GLY A 53 17.06 -31.16 20.41
C GLY A 53 16.38 -30.74 19.11
N SER A 54 16.44 -29.51 18.63
CA SER A 54 17.50 -28.51 18.66
C SER A 54 16.86 -27.12 18.54
N GLU A 55 17.46 -26.15 19.24
CA GLU A 55 17.20 -24.72 19.08
C GLU A 55 17.19 -24.34 17.59
N PRO A 56 16.30 -23.44 17.12
CA PRO A 56 16.43 -22.89 15.79
C PRO A 56 17.71 -22.04 15.77
N THR A 57 18.73 -22.56 15.10
CA THR A 57 19.94 -21.85 14.74
C THR A 57 19.55 -20.51 14.14
N GLU A 58 19.92 -19.43 14.84
CA GLU A 58 19.81 -18.06 14.34
C GLU A 58 20.43 -17.99 12.95
N VAL A 59 19.61 -17.59 11.98
CA VAL A 59 20.08 -17.24 10.64
C VAL A 59 21.03 -16.05 10.81
N PRO A 60 22.27 -16.12 10.30
CA PRO A 60 23.26 -15.07 10.53
C PRO A 60 22.83 -13.76 9.86
N GLU A 61 23.18 -12.68 10.54
CA GLU A 61 22.79 -11.29 10.31
C GLU A 61 22.87 -10.83 8.85
N SER A 62 21.73 -10.64 8.20
CA SER A 62 21.59 -9.74 7.03
C SER A 62 21.44 -8.26 7.45
N GLY A 63 22.02 -7.89 8.60
CA GLY A 63 21.77 -6.63 9.30
C GLY A 63 22.60 -5.45 8.83
N GLU A 64 23.85 -5.68 8.38
CA GLU A 64 24.81 -4.59 8.14
C GLU A 64 24.35 -3.63 7.05
N GLY A 65 23.91 -4.14 5.88
CA GLY A 65 23.49 -3.28 4.77
C GLY A 65 22.21 -2.47 5.03
N SER A 66 21.32 -2.96 5.89
CA SER A 66 20.05 -2.28 6.20
C SER A 66 20.23 -1.11 7.15
N GLU A 67 21.07 -1.26 8.17
CA GLU A 67 21.34 -0.18 9.13
C GLU A 67 22.15 0.96 8.51
N GLU A 68 23.06 0.62 7.61
CA GLU A 68 23.86 1.58 6.87
C GLU A 68 23.03 2.50 5.97
N LEU A 69 22.02 1.96 5.27
CA LEU A 69 21.12 2.76 4.45
C LEU A 69 20.34 3.76 5.31
N LEU A 70 19.79 3.30 6.44
CA LEU A 70 19.05 4.16 7.35
C LEU A 70 19.91 5.29 7.90
N GLU A 71 21.17 5.02 8.21
CA GLU A 71 22.12 6.04 8.64
C GLU A 71 22.38 7.09 7.55
N ILE A 72 22.53 6.68 6.29
CA ILE A 72 22.68 7.62 5.17
C ILE A 72 21.43 8.45 4.99
N CYS A 73 20.26 7.81 4.95
CA CYS A 73 18.98 8.50 4.81
C CYS A 73 18.78 9.53 5.91
N GLN A 74 19.22 9.24 7.14
CA GLN A 74 19.20 10.20 8.23
C GLN A 74 20.20 11.36 8.02
N ARG A 75 21.48 11.06 7.73
CA ARG A 75 22.52 12.08 7.49
C ARG A 75 22.20 12.98 6.30
N ARG A 76 21.46 12.46 5.32
CA ARG A 76 21.02 13.15 4.12
C ARG A 76 19.61 13.72 4.24
N HIS A 77 19.01 13.76 5.43
CA HIS A 77 17.70 14.38 5.66
C HIS A 77 16.54 13.81 4.80
N PHE A 78 16.55 12.50 4.52
CA PHE A 78 15.38 11.77 4.03
C PHE A 78 14.40 11.47 5.17
N PHE A 79 14.92 11.12 6.35
CA PHE A 79 14.13 10.97 7.57
C PHE A 79 14.39 12.12 8.53
N SER A 80 13.36 12.51 9.27
CA SER A 80 13.48 13.43 10.39
C SER A 80 13.79 12.65 11.69
N GLY A 81 14.25 13.35 12.72
CA GLY A 81 14.42 12.81 14.08
C GLY A 81 15.76 12.13 14.40
N SER A 82 15.87 11.66 15.64
CA SER A 82 17.11 11.11 16.21
C SER A 82 17.29 9.62 15.91
N ARG A 83 18.55 9.13 15.93
CA ARG A 83 18.89 7.73 15.57
C ARG A 83 18.16 6.70 16.45
N ARG A 84 17.87 7.03 17.71
CA ARG A 84 17.13 6.16 18.65
C ARG A 84 15.65 5.99 18.29
N GLN A 85 15.07 6.92 17.52
CA GLN A 85 13.66 6.91 17.14
C GLN A 85 13.41 6.24 15.77
N LEU A 86 14.47 6.05 14.98
CA LEU A 86 14.43 5.45 13.65
C LEU A 86 14.83 3.97 13.73
N SER A 87 13.88 3.14 14.14
CA SER A 87 13.99 1.68 13.99
C SER A 87 13.19 1.20 12.79
N ARG A 88 13.55 0.03 12.24
CA ARG A 88 12.79 -0.63 11.16
C ARG A 88 11.31 -0.76 11.53
N HIS A 89 11.03 -1.18 12.77
CA HIS A 89 9.68 -1.29 13.28
C HIS A 89 8.95 0.06 13.28
N SER A 90 9.60 1.12 13.76
CA SER A 90 9.04 2.48 13.79
C SER A 90 8.67 3.01 12.40
N LEU A 91 9.53 2.74 11.40
CA LEU A 91 9.27 3.11 10.00
C LEU A 91 8.12 2.32 9.38
N LEU A 92 8.05 1.01 9.65
CA LEU A 92 6.97 0.15 9.13
C LEU A 92 5.64 0.39 9.84
N SER A 93 5.68 0.81 11.10
CA SER A 93 4.51 1.09 11.94
C SER A 93 4.03 2.54 11.84
N GLY A 94 4.67 3.41 11.05
CA GLY A 94 4.27 4.82 10.96
C GLY A 94 4.44 5.63 12.25
N CYS A 95 5.20 5.12 13.23
CA CYS A 95 5.46 5.79 14.52
C CYS A 95 6.79 6.57 14.50
N HIS A 96 7.27 6.92 13.30
CA HIS A 96 8.50 7.65 13.12
C HIS A 96 8.24 9.17 13.20
N PRO A 97 9.25 9.98 13.58
CA PRO A 97 9.11 11.43 13.74
C PRO A 97 8.94 12.22 12.41
N GLY A 98 8.53 11.55 11.35
CA GLY A 98 8.31 12.14 10.02
C GLY A 98 9.48 11.98 9.04
N PHE A 99 9.25 12.44 7.82
CA PHE A 99 10.26 12.50 6.76
C PHE A 99 10.97 13.86 6.77
N GLY A 100 12.23 13.87 6.37
CA GLY A 100 12.97 15.12 6.12
C GLY A 100 12.60 15.70 4.75
N PRO A 101 13.13 16.88 4.38
CA PRO A 101 12.74 17.59 3.16
C PRO A 101 12.85 16.72 1.89
N LEU A 102 13.89 15.88 1.85
CA LEU A 102 14.17 15.01 0.70
C LEU A 102 13.25 13.79 0.65
N GLY A 103 12.87 13.25 1.80
CA GLY A 103 11.87 12.18 1.87
C GLY A 103 10.47 12.69 1.52
N ILE A 104 10.14 13.91 1.94
CA ILE A 104 8.86 14.57 1.59
C ILE A 104 8.76 14.78 0.08
N GLU A 105 9.80 15.31 -0.55
CA GLU A 105 9.77 15.56 -1.99
C GLU A 105 9.72 14.25 -2.80
N LEU A 106 10.49 13.22 -2.38
CA LEU A 106 10.40 11.89 -3.00
C LEU A 106 8.99 11.29 -2.89
N ARG A 107 8.37 11.38 -1.72
CA ARG A 107 6.99 10.92 -1.50
C ARG A 107 5.99 11.70 -2.34
N LYS A 108 6.14 13.02 -2.43
CA LYS A 108 5.30 13.90 -3.26
C LYS A 108 5.40 13.53 -4.74
N ASN A 109 6.62 13.28 -5.23
CA ASN A 109 6.85 12.84 -6.60
C ASN A 109 6.20 11.47 -6.88
N LEU A 110 6.35 10.53 -5.94
CA LEU A 110 5.70 9.23 -6.03
C LEU A 110 4.16 9.35 -6.06
N ALA A 111 3.60 10.21 -5.23
CA ALA A 111 2.16 10.50 -5.21
C ALA A 111 1.68 11.14 -6.52
N ALA A 112 2.45 12.07 -7.09
CA ALA A 112 2.13 12.72 -8.35
C ALA A 112 2.17 11.72 -9.54
N GLU A 113 3.17 10.85 -9.60
CA GLU A 113 3.24 9.78 -10.61
C GLU A 113 2.11 8.76 -10.46
N TRP A 114 1.75 8.42 -9.21
CA TRP A 114 0.59 7.58 -8.96
C TRP A 114 -0.68 8.23 -9.50
N TRP A 115 -0.86 9.52 -9.20
CA TRP A 115 -2.04 10.30 -9.62
C TRP A 115 -2.14 10.43 -11.14
N SER A 116 -1.01 10.71 -11.81
CA SER A 116 -0.94 10.75 -13.26
C SER A 116 -1.36 9.41 -13.88
N SER A 117 -0.79 8.31 -13.37
CA SER A 117 -1.06 6.96 -13.83
C SER A 117 -2.50 6.52 -13.60
N VAL A 118 -3.07 6.79 -12.42
CA VAL A 118 -4.38 6.27 -12.01
C VAL A 118 -5.53 7.18 -12.40
N VAL A 119 -5.37 8.50 -12.24
CA VAL A 119 -6.45 9.48 -12.41
C VAL A 119 -6.35 10.18 -13.76
N VAL A 120 -5.24 10.85 -14.06
CA VAL A 120 -5.13 11.72 -15.24
C VAL A 120 -5.26 10.95 -16.56
N LEU A 121 -4.64 9.77 -16.65
CA LEU A 121 -4.69 8.93 -17.85
C LEU A 121 -6.02 8.19 -18.05
N ARG A 122 -6.98 8.29 -17.11
CA ARG A 122 -8.24 7.54 -17.13
C ARG A 122 -9.45 8.44 -16.93
N GLU A 123 -10.21 8.62 -18.01
CA GLU A 123 -11.42 9.47 -18.03
C GLU A 123 -12.53 9.05 -17.04
N GLN A 124 -12.50 7.80 -16.58
CA GLN A 124 -13.52 7.22 -15.69
C GLN A 124 -13.10 7.23 -14.21
N VAL A 125 -12.01 7.91 -13.85
CA VAL A 125 -11.54 8.02 -12.46
C VAL A 125 -11.66 9.47 -12.01
N PHE A 126 -12.39 9.69 -10.92
CA PHE A 126 -12.65 11.02 -10.38
C PHE A 126 -11.95 11.22 -9.03
N PRO A 127 -11.44 12.43 -8.76
CA PRO A 127 -10.92 12.75 -7.44
C PRO A 127 -12.06 12.86 -6.42
N VAL A 128 -11.79 12.38 -5.22
CA VAL A 128 -12.67 12.57 -4.06
C VAL A 128 -11.85 13.08 -2.88
N ASP A 129 -12.46 13.92 -2.06
CA ASP A 129 -11.92 14.31 -0.78
C ASP A 129 -12.86 13.84 0.33
N ALA A 130 -12.27 13.23 1.35
CA ALA A 130 -12.98 12.62 2.46
C ALA A 130 -12.38 13.11 3.78
N LEU A 131 -13.24 13.23 4.78
CA LEU A 131 -12.84 13.67 6.12
C LEU A 131 -11.85 12.69 6.76
N HIS A 132 -11.06 13.20 7.71
CA HIS A 132 -10.10 12.40 8.47
C HIS A 132 -10.77 11.60 9.61
N HIS A 133 -12.03 11.89 9.89
CA HIS A 133 -12.83 11.22 10.89
C HIS A 133 -14.10 10.64 10.27
N GLU A 134 -14.57 9.54 10.84
CA GLU A 134 -15.80 8.86 10.47
C GLU A 134 -16.78 8.91 11.66
N PRO A 135 -18.10 8.99 11.42
CA PRO A 135 -19.09 8.94 12.49
C PRO A 135 -19.08 7.58 13.23
N GLY A 136 -19.46 7.57 14.52
CA GLY A 136 -19.53 6.35 15.34
C GLY A 136 -20.98 5.86 15.58
N PRO A 137 -21.27 4.53 15.69
CA PRO A 137 -20.51 3.34 15.29
C PRO A 137 -21.24 2.43 14.25
N LEU A 138 -20.50 1.47 13.68
CA LEU A 138 -21.00 0.10 13.41
C LEU A 138 -20.01 -0.85 14.08
N LEU A 139 -20.44 -1.46 15.19
CA LEU A 139 -19.81 -2.53 15.98
C LEU A 139 -19.08 -2.12 17.30
N PRO A 140 -19.46 -2.75 18.44
CA PRO A 140 -18.69 -2.71 19.68
C PRO A 140 -17.44 -3.60 19.57
N GLY A 141 -16.30 -3.08 20.02
CA GLY A 141 -15.03 -3.82 20.07
C GLY A 141 -13.90 -3.21 19.23
N ASP A 142 -14.18 -2.17 18.47
CA ASP A 142 -13.18 -1.51 17.65
C ASP A 142 -12.15 -0.75 18.51
N SER A 143 -10.87 -0.97 18.23
CA SER A 143 -9.75 -0.41 18.99
C SER A 143 -9.27 0.95 18.45
N THR A 144 -10.03 1.51 17.52
CA THR A 144 -9.81 2.80 16.89
C THR A 144 -9.83 3.96 17.88
N PHE A 145 -8.96 4.93 17.63
CA PHE A 145 -8.90 6.15 18.42
C PHE A 145 -10.12 7.04 18.13
N ARG A 146 -10.70 7.59 19.19
CA ARG A 146 -11.85 8.50 19.12
C ARG A 146 -11.42 9.93 19.39
N LEU A 147 -12.02 10.86 18.65
CA LEU A 147 -11.83 12.29 18.87
C LEU A 147 -12.74 12.74 20.02
N VAL A 148 -12.13 13.09 21.15
CA VAL A 148 -12.85 13.58 22.33
C VAL A 148 -12.43 15.01 22.61
N SER A 149 -13.42 15.89 22.84
CA SER A 149 -13.15 17.26 23.25
C SER A 149 -12.57 17.30 24.66
N ALA A 150 -11.37 17.88 24.79
CA ALA A 150 -10.75 18.06 26.10
C ALA A 150 -11.57 18.97 27.03
N ALA A 151 -12.40 19.88 26.48
CA ALA A 151 -13.27 20.73 27.28
C ALA A 151 -14.34 19.89 28.00
N THR A 152 -15.00 19.01 27.27
CA THR A 152 -16.05 18.10 27.79
C THR A 152 -15.52 17.17 28.88
N LEU A 153 -14.27 16.70 28.75
CA LEU A 153 -13.61 15.93 29.81
C LEU A 153 -13.23 16.78 31.03
N ARG A 154 -12.80 18.03 30.83
CA ARG A 154 -12.47 18.94 31.93
C ARG A 154 -13.70 19.36 32.73
N GLU A 155 -14.82 19.60 32.05
CA GLU A 155 -16.12 19.88 32.69
C GLU A 155 -16.52 18.71 33.59
N LEU A 156 -16.44 17.47 33.07
CA LEU A 156 -16.71 16.27 33.87
C LEU A 156 -15.78 16.13 35.08
N LEU A 157 -14.49 16.46 34.94
CA LEU A 157 -13.53 16.39 36.04
C LEU A 157 -13.74 17.47 37.10
N GLN A 158 -14.45 18.56 36.78
CA GLN A 158 -14.76 19.65 37.72
C GLN A 158 -16.01 19.35 38.56
N ASP A 159 -16.92 18.53 38.06
CA ASP A 159 -18.12 18.11 38.78
C ASP A 159 -17.79 17.10 39.88
N LYS A 160 -17.62 17.60 41.12
CA LYS A 160 -17.24 16.79 42.30
C LYS A 160 -18.35 15.88 42.86
N GLU A 161 -19.57 15.96 42.35
CA GLU A 161 -20.74 15.23 42.87
C GLU A 161 -21.24 14.10 41.95
N LEU A 162 -20.49 13.75 40.90
CA LEU A 162 -20.92 12.72 39.95
C LEU A 162 -20.92 11.31 40.57
N SER A 163 -22.05 10.61 40.44
CA SER A 163 -22.14 9.19 40.79
C SER A 163 -21.35 8.34 39.79
N LYS A 164 -20.93 7.15 40.23
CA LYS A 164 -20.19 6.20 39.37
C LYS A 164 -21.00 5.82 38.13
N GLU A 165 -22.31 5.68 38.28
CA GLU A 165 -23.25 5.32 37.21
C GLU A 165 -23.36 6.46 36.17
N GLN A 166 -23.41 7.71 36.62
CA GLN A 166 -23.45 8.89 35.75
C GLN A 166 -22.16 9.01 34.93
N LEU A 167 -21.01 8.77 35.56
CA LEU A 167 -19.72 8.81 34.89
C LEU A 167 -19.60 7.70 33.82
N VAL A 168 -20.07 6.48 34.12
CA VAL A 168 -20.08 5.38 33.14
C VAL A 168 -21.04 5.69 31.99
N ALA A 169 -22.24 6.19 32.26
CA ALA A 169 -23.21 6.55 31.23
C ALA A 169 -22.69 7.67 30.31
N PHE A 170 -21.99 8.66 30.88
CA PHE A 170 -21.38 9.72 30.11
C PHE A 170 -20.22 9.23 29.26
N LEU A 171 -19.33 8.39 29.80
CA LEU A 171 -18.25 7.78 29.03
C LEU A 171 -18.81 6.91 27.90
N ASP A 172 -19.85 6.12 28.15
CA ASP A 172 -20.51 5.32 27.12
C ASP A 172 -21.16 6.20 26.04
N ASN A 173 -21.81 7.30 26.42
CA ASN A 173 -22.35 8.28 25.49
C ASN A 173 -21.23 8.93 24.66
N LEU A 174 -20.16 9.41 25.29
CA LEU A 174 -18.99 9.94 24.61
C LEU A 174 -18.41 8.93 23.62
N LEU A 175 -18.24 7.67 24.02
CA LEU A 175 -17.74 6.64 23.11
C LEU A 175 -18.68 6.40 21.93
N LYS A 176 -19.99 6.53 22.10
CA LYS A 176 -20.98 6.41 21.02
C LYS A 176 -21.00 7.62 20.09
N THR A 177 -20.91 8.83 20.61
CA THR A 177 -21.03 10.07 19.83
C THR A 177 -19.72 10.52 19.21
N SER A 178 -18.58 10.12 19.78
CA SER A 178 -17.27 10.56 19.30
C SER A 178 -16.93 9.90 17.96
N GLY A 179 -16.54 10.74 17.00
CA GLY A 179 -16.01 10.27 15.72
C GLY A 179 -14.72 9.48 15.90
N LYS A 180 -14.50 8.51 15.02
CA LYS A 180 -13.27 7.70 14.96
C LYS A 180 -12.34 8.27 13.90
N LEU A 181 -11.02 8.16 14.11
CA LEU A 181 -10.06 8.44 13.05
C LEU A 181 -10.15 7.36 11.97
N ARG A 182 -10.04 7.77 10.70
CA ARG A 182 -10.10 6.82 9.58
C ARG A 182 -8.89 5.89 9.56
N GLU A 183 -9.15 4.60 9.37
CA GLU A 183 -8.09 3.59 9.19
C GLU A 183 -7.73 3.35 7.72
N ASN A 184 -8.67 3.67 6.82
CA ASN A 184 -8.55 3.55 5.38
C ASN A 184 -9.35 4.68 4.69
N LEU A 185 -9.20 4.81 3.37
CA LEU A 185 -9.90 5.81 2.56
C LEU A 185 -11.18 5.27 1.88
N LEU A 186 -11.55 4.01 2.16
CA LEU A 186 -12.67 3.35 1.48
C LEU A 186 -14.00 4.00 1.87
N HIS A 187 -14.23 4.20 3.17
CA HIS A 187 -15.51 4.69 3.67
C HIS A 187 -15.91 6.04 3.05
N GLY A 188 -14.97 6.99 3.04
CA GLY A 188 -15.18 8.29 2.39
C GLY A 188 -15.51 8.17 0.91
N ALA A 189 -14.80 7.33 0.16
CA ALA A 189 -15.12 7.11 -1.25
C ALA A 189 -16.53 6.48 -1.44
N LEU A 190 -16.99 5.63 -0.52
CA LEU A 190 -18.35 5.08 -0.56
C LEU A 190 -19.42 6.14 -0.27
N GLU A 191 -19.19 7.08 0.64
CA GLU A 191 -20.11 8.20 0.90
C GLU A 191 -20.35 9.06 -0.35
N HIS A 192 -19.31 9.26 -1.15
CA HIS A 192 -19.38 10.02 -2.40
C HIS A 192 -19.92 9.23 -3.59
N TYR A 193 -20.21 7.93 -3.44
CA TYR A 193 -20.64 7.07 -4.53
C TYR A 193 -21.87 7.62 -5.26
N VAL A 194 -22.95 7.96 -4.54
CA VAL A 194 -24.23 8.40 -5.14
C VAL A 194 -24.07 9.70 -5.92
N ASN A 195 -23.30 10.65 -5.39
CA ASN A 195 -23.05 11.94 -6.04
C ASN A 195 -22.24 11.77 -7.32
N CYS A 196 -21.18 10.96 -7.27
CA CYS A 196 -20.35 10.67 -8.45
C CYS A 196 -21.07 9.79 -9.47
N LEU A 197 -21.98 8.92 -9.02
CA LEU A 197 -22.82 8.11 -9.90
C LEU A 197 -23.71 9.00 -10.75
N ASP A 198 -24.26 10.09 -10.19
CA ASP A 198 -25.05 11.06 -10.95
C ASP A 198 -24.22 11.78 -12.01
N LEU A 199 -22.99 12.21 -11.65
CA LEU A 199 -22.04 12.86 -12.57
C LEU A 199 -21.76 12.02 -13.82
N VAL A 200 -21.60 10.70 -13.66
CA VAL A 200 -21.34 9.78 -14.79
C VAL A 200 -22.62 9.34 -15.51
N ASN A 201 -23.75 10.01 -15.26
CA ASN A 201 -25.07 9.61 -15.74
C ASN A 201 -25.39 8.14 -15.40
N ARG A 202 -25.06 7.72 -14.19
CA ARG A 202 -25.20 6.34 -13.71
C ARG A 202 -24.49 5.28 -14.57
N ARG A 203 -23.46 5.61 -15.35
CA ARG A 203 -22.76 4.62 -16.19
C ARG A 203 -21.68 3.92 -15.39
N LEU A 204 -21.70 2.59 -15.39
CA LEU A 204 -20.62 1.75 -14.87
C LEU A 204 -19.75 1.23 -16.03
N PRO A 205 -18.44 0.98 -15.82
CA PRO A 205 -17.69 1.17 -14.58
C PRO A 205 -17.07 2.57 -14.44
N TYR A 206 -16.75 2.96 -13.20
CA TYR A 206 -15.97 4.16 -12.90
C TYR A 206 -15.25 4.00 -11.55
N GLY A 207 -14.31 4.89 -11.24
CA GLY A 207 -13.55 4.85 -9.99
C GLY A 207 -13.47 6.20 -9.29
N LEU A 208 -13.25 6.14 -7.99
CA LEU A 208 -12.97 7.29 -7.13
C LEU A 208 -11.58 7.13 -6.52
N ALA A 209 -10.75 8.15 -6.62
CA ALA A 209 -9.37 8.12 -6.15
C ALA A 209 -9.10 9.24 -5.14
N GLN A 210 -8.34 8.89 -4.10
CA GLN A 210 -7.89 9.82 -3.07
C GLN A 210 -6.49 9.44 -2.59
N ILE A 211 -5.67 10.44 -2.29
CA ILE A 211 -4.42 10.27 -1.53
C ILE A 211 -4.60 11.01 -0.21
N GLY A 212 -4.39 10.33 0.90
CA GLY A 212 -4.62 10.89 2.23
C GLY A 212 -3.90 10.12 3.33
N VAL A 213 -3.76 10.76 4.50
CA VAL A 213 -3.19 10.12 5.68
C VAL A 213 -4.27 9.29 6.39
N CYS A 214 -3.92 8.06 6.74
CA CYS A 214 -4.72 7.12 7.52
C CYS A 214 -4.00 6.80 8.82
N PHE A 215 -4.76 6.48 9.85
CA PHE A 215 -4.27 6.23 11.19
C PHE A 215 -4.48 4.76 11.55
N HIS A 216 -3.54 4.15 12.26
CA HIS A 216 -3.72 2.79 12.76
C HIS A 216 -3.14 2.61 14.16
N PRO A 217 -3.82 1.85 15.04
CA PRO A 217 -3.29 1.56 16.36
C PRO A 217 -2.06 0.66 16.26
N VAL A 218 -1.01 0.98 17.00
CA VAL A 218 0.21 0.19 17.12
C VAL A 218 0.31 -0.36 18.54
N SER A 219 0.24 -1.68 18.65
CA SER A 219 0.47 -2.41 19.90
C SER A 219 1.97 -2.60 20.10
N ASP A 220 2.61 -1.71 20.86
CA ASP A 220 4.01 -1.91 21.24
C ASP A 220 4.12 -2.95 22.35
N THR A 221 4.63 -4.12 22.00
CA THR A 221 4.92 -5.19 22.97
C THR A 221 6.22 -4.94 23.76
N LYS A 222 7.02 -3.91 23.43
CA LYS A 222 8.43 -3.83 23.88
C LYS A 222 8.91 -2.55 24.57
N GLN A 223 8.13 -1.46 24.73
CA GLN A 223 8.70 -0.20 25.24
C GLN A 223 7.94 0.56 26.35
N THR A 224 6.77 0.12 26.82
CA THR A 224 6.07 0.81 27.93
C THR A 224 5.29 -0.15 28.83
N PRO A 225 5.50 -0.14 30.16
CA PRO A 225 4.68 -0.90 31.12
C PRO A 225 3.20 -0.47 31.19
N ASP A 226 2.84 0.67 30.60
CA ASP A 226 1.56 1.37 30.84
C ASP A 226 0.43 1.10 29.83
N GLY A 227 0.57 0.14 28.91
CA GLY A 227 -0.53 -0.24 28.02
C GLY A 227 -1.02 0.87 27.06
N VAL A 228 -0.30 2.00 26.96
CA VAL A 228 -0.64 3.12 26.07
C VAL A 228 -0.38 2.69 24.62
N LYS A 229 -1.46 2.51 23.85
CA LYS A 229 -1.38 2.26 22.41
C LYS A 229 -0.85 3.51 21.71
N ARG A 230 0.11 3.35 20.80
CA ARG A 230 0.58 4.45 19.94
C ARG A 230 -0.28 4.50 18.67
N ILE A 231 -0.35 5.68 18.05
CA ILE A 231 -0.98 5.86 16.73
C ILE A 231 0.13 5.91 15.69
N GLY A 232 0.04 5.03 14.70
CA GLY A 232 0.85 5.09 13.49
C GLY A 232 0.14 5.90 12.42
N GLU A 233 0.89 6.72 11.70
CA GLU A 233 0.40 7.46 10.53
C GLU A 233 0.98 6.85 9.25
N LYS A 234 0.12 6.69 8.24
CA LYS A 234 0.55 6.24 6.90
C LYS A 234 -0.18 7.04 5.82
N THR A 235 0.54 7.42 4.79
CA THR A 235 -0.02 8.04 3.59
C THR A 235 -0.46 6.95 2.64
N GLU A 236 -1.77 6.83 2.43
CA GLU A 236 -2.37 5.86 1.52
C GLU A 236 -2.85 6.55 0.23
N ALA A 237 -2.60 5.89 -0.89
CA ALA A 237 -3.23 6.19 -2.16
C ALA A 237 -4.27 5.11 -2.44
N SER A 238 -5.54 5.50 -2.44
CA SER A 238 -6.66 4.58 -2.61
C SER A 238 -7.41 4.88 -3.90
N LEU A 239 -7.76 3.81 -4.60
CA LEU A 239 -8.70 3.81 -5.73
C LEU A 239 -9.82 2.82 -5.39
N VAL A 240 -11.05 3.32 -5.35
CA VAL A 240 -12.26 2.53 -5.22
C VAL A 240 -12.93 2.46 -6.58
N TRP A 241 -13.01 1.26 -7.15
CA TRP A 241 -13.52 1.01 -8.48
C TRP A 241 -14.88 0.31 -8.42
N PHE A 242 -15.90 0.95 -9.00
CA PHE A 242 -17.27 0.46 -9.04
C PHE A 242 -17.53 -0.19 -10.39
N THR A 243 -17.88 -1.47 -10.37
CA THR A 243 -18.10 -2.26 -11.59
C THR A 243 -19.21 -3.28 -11.43
N SER A 244 -19.73 -3.83 -12.52
CA SER A 244 -20.71 -4.91 -12.42
C SER A 244 -20.07 -6.22 -11.93
N ALA A 245 -20.85 -7.03 -11.18
CA ALA A 245 -20.41 -8.33 -10.67
C ALA A 245 -19.80 -9.23 -11.75
N ARG A 246 -20.36 -9.19 -12.97
CA ARG A 246 -19.89 -9.94 -14.16
C ARG A 246 -18.44 -9.62 -14.53
N THR A 247 -18.02 -8.36 -14.39
CA THR A 247 -16.70 -7.89 -14.84
C THR A 247 -15.73 -7.67 -13.69
N ALA A 248 -16.17 -7.83 -12.43
CA ALA A 248 -15.37 -7.58 -11.23
C ALA A 248 -14.04 -8.35 -11.22
N GLY A 249 -14.04 -9.65 -11.56
CA GLY A 249 -12.81 -10.44 -11.63
C GLY A 249 -11.84 -9.94 -12.70
N GLN A 250 -12.35 -9.58 -13.88
CA GLN A 250 -11.52 -9.06 -14.98
C GLN A 250 -10.88 -7.72 -14.62
N TRP A 251 -11.61 -6.85 -13.92
CA TRP A 251 -11.08 -5.58 -13.44
C TRP A 251 -10.06 -5.76 -12.31
N LEU A 252 -10.28 -6.72 -11.41
CA LEU A 252 -9.29 -7.05 -10.38
C LEU A 252 -7.95 -7.49 -11.00
N ASP A 253 -8.00 -8.38 -12.00
CA ASP A 253 -6.80 -8.85 -12.73
C ASP A 253 -6.14 -7.74 -13.56
N PHE A 254 -6.94 -6.82 -14.11
CA PHE A 254 -6.45 -5.63 -14.79
C PHE A 254 -5.68 -4.73 -13.84
N TRP A 255 -6.28 -4.37 -12.71
CA TRP A 255 -5.65 -3.51 -11.71
C TRP A 255 -4.41 -4.14 -11.12
N LEU A 256 -4.45 -5.45 -10.80
CA LEU A 256 -3.28 -6.18 -10.30
C LEU A 256 -2.07 -6.03 -11.24
N ARG A 257 -2.26 -6.33 -12.53
CA ARG A 257 -1.19 -6.23 -13.54
C ARG A 257 -0.73 -4.79 -13.72
N HIS A 258 -1.67 -3.86 -13.82
CA HIS A 258 -1.35 -2.45 -14.01
C HIS A 258 -0.55 -1.87 -12.84
N ARG A 259 -0.97 -2.15 -11.60
CA ARG A 259 -0.28 -1.70 -10.38
C ARG A 259 1.08 -2.35 -10.21
N LEU A 260 1.20 -3.66 -10.46
CA LEU A 260 2.49 -4.35 -10.41
C LEU A 260 3.48 -3.79 -11.46
N LEU A 261 3.03 -3.54 -12.69
CA LEU A 261 3.85 -2.91 -13.72
C LEU A 261 4.26 -1.48 -13.34
N TRP A 262 3.35 -0.72 -12.72
CA TRP A 262 3.66 0.63 -12.24
C TRP A 262 4.77 0.62 -11.17
N TRP A 263 4.71 -0.28 -10.18
CA TRP A 263 5.79 -0.41 -9.20
C TRP A 263 7.13 -0.82 -9.83
N ARG A 264 7.08 -1.75 -10.81
CA ARG A 264 8.26 -2.21 -11.54
C ARG A 264 8.88 -1.18 -12.46
N LYS A 265 8.10 -0.20 -12.94
CA LYS A 265 8.55 0.82 -13.89
C LYS A 265 9.73 1.65 -13.36
N PHE A 266 9.71 1.97 -12.08
CA PHE A 266 10.71 2.84 -11.43
C PHE A 266 11.76 2.06 -10.63
N ALA A 267 11.76 0.73 -10.76
CA ALA A 267 12.62 -0.14 -9.99
C ALA A 267 13.87 -0.52 -10.79
N LYS A 268 15.04 -0.37 -10.18
CA LYS A 268 16.29 -0.93 -10.69
C LYS A 268 16.25 -2.45 -10.73
N SER A 269 15.64 -3.08 -9.72
CA SER A 269 15.47 -4.53 -9.63
C SER A 269 13.98 -4.91 -9.58
N PRO A 270 13.27 -4.90 -10.74
CA PRO A 270 11.83 -5.19 -10.80
C PRO A 270 11.41 -6.54 -10.21
N SER A 271 12.35 -7.49 -10.09
CA SER A 271 12.14 -8.80 -9.46
C SER A 271 11.83 -8.73 -7.97
N ASN A 272 12.23 -7.65 -7.28
CA ASN A 272 11.93 -7.44 -5.86
C ASN A 272 10.43 -7.16 -5.62
N PHE A 273 9.71 -6.74 -6.65
CA PHE A 273 8.26 -6.55 -6.61
C PHE A 273 7.55 -7.83 -7.04
N SER A 274 6.73 -8.37 -6.14
CA SER A 274 5.97 -9.61 -6.36
C SER A 274 4.50 -9.44 -5.96
N SER A 275 3.65 -10.30 -6.49
CA SER A 275 2.23 -10.39 -6.13
C SER A 275 1.94 -11.75 -5.52
N SER A 276 1.02 -11.80 -4.55
CA SER A 276 0.41 -13.06 -4.13
C SER A 276 -1.09 -12.91 -3.97
N ASP A 277 -1.80 -13.96 -4.37
CA ASP A 277 -3.23 -14.08 -4.17
C ASP A 277 -3.50 -14.29 -2.67
N CYS A 278 -4.57 -13.69 -2.16
CA CYS A 278 -5.01 -13.89 -0.79
C CYS A 278 -6.53 -13.95 -0.73
N GLN A 279 -7.02 -14.57 0.34
CA GLN A 279 -8.44 -14.57 0.66
C GLN A 279 -8.62 -13.96 2.04
N ASP A 280 -9.71 -13.22 2.20
CA ASP A 280 -10.12 -12.69 3.49
C ASP A 280 -10.77 -13.80 4.34
N GLU A 281 -11.04 -13.52 5.62
CA GLU A 281 -11.74 -14.46 6.51
C GLU A 281 -13.12 -14.84 5.98
N GLU A 282 -13.78 -13.94 5.23
CA GLU A 282 -15.06 -14.17 4.55
C GLU A 282 -14.89 -14.83 3.16
N GLY A 283 -13.70 -15.27 2.79
CA GLY A 283 -13.41 -15.93 1.51
C GLY A 283 -13.38 -14.98 0.30
N ARG A 284 -13.36 -13.66 0.54
CA ARG A 284 -13.27 -12.65 -0.52
C ARG A 284 -11.91 -12.73 -1.22
N LYS A 285 -11.91 -12.71 -2.55
CA LYS A 285 -10.68 -12.75 -3.33
C LYS A 285 -9.97 -11.39 -3.30
N GLY A 286 -8.68 -11.42 -3.01
CA GLY A 286 -7.80 -10.27 -3.09
C GLY A 286 -6.40 -10.65 -3.53
N ASN A 287 -5.58 -9.62 -3.69
CA ASN A 287 -4.18 -9.74 -4.06
C ASN A 287 -3.38 -8.75 -3.23
N LYS A 288 -2.17 -9.14 -2.83
CA LYS A 288 -1.22 -8.28 -2.14
C LYS A 288 0.02 -8.12 -3.00
N LEU A 289 0.48 -6.89 -3.14
CA LEU A 289 1.76 -6.55 -3.74
C LEU A 289 2.80 -6.39 -2.64
N TYR A 290 3.95 -7.01 -2.84
CA TYR A 290 5.04 -7.05 -1.89
C TYR A 290 6.31 -6.47 -2.49
N TYR A 291 7.09 -5.84 -1.64
CA TYR A 291 8.50 -5.56 -1.90
C TYR A 291 9.37 -6.47 -1.03
N ASN A 292 10.43 -7.03 -1.62
CA ASN A 292 11.39 -7.87 -0.93
C ASN A 292 12.47 -7.01 -0.24
N PHE A 293 12.26 -6.67 1.03
CA PHE A 293 13.27 -6.01 1.84
C PHE A 293 14.37 -6.99 2.27
N PRO A 294 15.55 -6.51 2.71
CA PRO A 294 16.64 -7.38 3.19
C PRO A 294 16.27 -8.32 4.33
N TRP A 295 15.19 -8.03 5.07
CA TRP A 295 14.67 -8.84 6.16
C TRP A 295 13.43 -9.67 5.80
N GLY A 296 12.88 -9.53 4.59
CA GLY A 296 11.70 -10.27 4.15
C GLY A 296 10.72 -9.46 3.29
N LYS A 297 9.65 -10.14 2.87
CA LYS A 297 8.60 -9.56 2.04
C LYS A 297 7.64 -8.74 2.89
N GLU A 298 7.44 -7.48 2.53
CA GLU A 298 6.48 -6.60 3.19
C GLU A 298 5.40 -6.14 2.20
N PRO A 299 4.12 -6.11 2.59
CA PRO A 299 3.05 -5.63 1.73
C PRO A 299 3.13 -4.11 1.57
N ILE A 300 3.11 -3.66 0.31
CA ILE A 300 3.13 -2.25 -0.08
C ILE A 300 1.78 -1.77 -0.62
N GLU A 301 1.00 -2.66 -1.24
CA GLU A 301 -0.31 -2.33 -1.81
C GLU A 301 -1.22 -3.56 -1.76
N THR A 302 -2.52 -3.34 -1.51
CA THR A 302 -3.53 -4.38 -1.40
C THR A 302 -4.67 -4.12 -2.38
N LEU A 303 -5.19 -5.19 -2.97
CA LEU A 303 -6.31 -5.15 -3.90
C LEU A 303 -7.36 -6.15 -3.43
N TRP A 304 -8.60 -5.71 -3.25
CA TRP A 304 -9.69 -6.54 -2.73
C TRP A 304 -10.93 -6.41 -3.58
N ASN A 305 -11.63 -7.52 -3.79
CA ASN A 305 -13.00 -7.53 -4.27
C ASN A 305 -13.95 -7.64 -3.07
N LEU A 306 -14.58 -6.52 -2.71
CA LEU A 306 -15.41 -6.39 -1.52
C LEU A 306 -16.88 -6.76 -1.77
N GLY A 307 -17.28 -6.94 -3.03
CA GLY A 307 -18.68 -7.19 -3.40
C GLY A 307 -19.54 -5.94 -3.26
N ASP A 308 -20.83 -6.13 -2.99
CA ASP A 308 -21.85 -5.08 -2.82
C ASP A 308 -22.20 -4.79 -1.35
N HIS A 309 -21.77 -5.66 -0.42
CA HIS A 309 -22.11 -5.57 1.01
C HIS A 309 -21.83 -4.19 1.61
N GLU A 310 -20.67 -3.59 1.32
CA GLU A 310 -20.30 -2.33 1.99
C GLU A 310 -21.12 -1.14 1.50
N LEU A 311 -21.60 -1.18 0.25
CA LEU A 311 -22.54 -0.18 -0.26
C LEU A 311 -23.95 -0.39 0.31
N LEU A 312 -24.39 -1.63 0.45
CA LEU A 312 -25.70 -1.96 1.02
C LEU A 312 -25.76 -1.58 2.51
N ASN A 313 -24.68 -1.83 3.26
CA ASN A 313 -24.54 -1.44 4.66
C ASN A 313 -24.61 0.08 4.88
N MET A 314 -24.11 0.86 3.91
CA MET A 314 -24.13 2.34 3.98
C MET A 314 -25.52 2.94 3.73
N CYS A 315 -26.37 2.29 2.94
CA CYS A 315 -27.67 2.83 2.54
C CYS A 315 -28.80 1.82 2.78
N PRO A 316 -29.11 1.47 4.05
CA PRO A 316 -30.19 0.53 4.36
C PRO A 316 -31.53 1.09 3.85
N GLY A 317 -32.21 0.33 3.00
CA GLY A 317 -33.58 0.63 2.53
C GLY A 317 -33.69 1.52 1.28
N ASN A 318 -32.59 2.07 0.74
CA ASN A 318 -32.60 2.94 -0.44
C ASN A 318 -31.79 2.39 -1.63
N GLU A 319 -31.83 1.07 -1.86
CA GLU A 319 -31.05 0.37 -2.89
C GLU A 319 -31.28 0.92 -4.32
N SER A 320 -32.46 1.48 -4.59
CA SER A 320 -32.79 2.08 -5.89
C SER A 320 -31.87 3.26 -6.28
N GLN A 321 -31.32 3.97 -5.29
CA GLN A 321 -30.35 5.04 -5.52
C GLN A 321 -28.97 4.50 -5.91
N LEU A 322 -28.65 3.27 -5.47
CA LEU A 322 -27.36 2.65 -5.71
C LEU A 322 -27.22 2.03 -7.11
N HIS A 323 -28.33 1.84 -7.81
CA HIS A 323 -28.35 1.19 -9.12
C HIS A 323 -27.61 2.00 -10.20
N GLY A 324 -26.51 1.41 -10.69
CA GLY A 324 -25.78 1.85 -11.87
C GLY A 324 -26.17 1.06 -13.13
N ARG A 325 -25.95 1.67 -14.30
CA ARG A 325 -26.24 1.12 -15.62
C ARG A 325 -25.04 0.32 -16.12
N ASP A 326 -25.20 -1.00 -16.25
CA ASP A 326 -24.34 -1.88 -17.06
C ASP A 326 -25.06 -2.16 -18.39
N GLY A 327 -24.80 -1.30 -19.38
CA GLY A 327 -25.48 -1.34 -20.67
C GLY A 327 -26.98 -1.00 -20.55
N ARG A 328 -27.84 -2.02 -20.67
CA ARG A 328 -29.31 -1.88 -20.57
C ARG A 328 -29.86 -2.28 -19.21
N LYS A 329 -29.03 -2.86 -18.33
CA LYS A 329 -29.45 -3.36 -17.02
C LYS A 329 -29.03 -2.40 -15.92
N ASN A 330 -29.88 -2.25 -14.93
CA ASN A 330 -29.57 -1.55 -13.69
C ASN A 330 -29.12 -2.59 -12.66
N VAL A 331 -27.96 -2.39 -12.06
CA VAL A 331 -27.35 -3.32 -11.10
C VAL A 331 -26.73 -2.55 -9.94
N VAL A 332 -26.72 -3.16 -8.75
CA VAL A 332 -25.84 -2.70 -7.65
C VAL A 332 -24.40 -3.06 -8.05
N PRO A 333 -23.46 -2.11 -8.02
CA PRO A 333 -22.08 -2.40 -8.40
C PRO A 333 -21.37 -3.20 -7.30
N TYR A 334 -20.41 -3.99 -7.73
CA TYR A 334 -19.36 -4.51 -6.87
C TYR A 334 -18.28 -3.45 -6.69
N VAL A 335 -17.75 -3.39 -5.48
CA VAL A 335 -16.68 -2.50 -5.07
C VAL A 335 -15.36 -3.26 -5.11
N LEU A 336 -14.42 -2.76 -5.91
CA LEU A 336 -13.02 -3.16 -5.85
C LEU A 336 -12.23 -2.08 -5.13
N SER A 337 -11.45 -2.44 -4.13
CA SER A 337 -10.61 -1.51 -3.38
C SER A 337 -9.15 -1.77 -3.70
N VAL A 338 -8.42 -0.74 -4.12
CA VAL A 338 -6.98 -0.76 -4.40
C VAL A 338 -6.33 0.27 -3.49
N SER A 339 -5.56 -0.16 -2.50
CA SER A 339 -4.97 0.70 -1.47
C SER A 339 -3.47 0.50 -1.37
N GLY A 340 -2.70 1.52 -1.76
CA GLY A 340 -1.24 1.53 -1.73
C GLY A 340 -0.68 2.41 -0.60
N ASN A 341 0.28 1.88 0.15
CA ASN A 341 1.01 2.63 1.16
C ASN A 341 2.20 3.35 0.50
N LEU A 342 2.09 4.67 0.32
CA LEU A 342 3.12 5.48 -0.33
C LEU A 342 4.38 5.63 0.51
N ASP A 343 4.25 5.62 1.85
CA ASP A 343 5.40 5.73 2.75
C ASP A 343 6.29 4.47 2.65
N ARG A 344 5.67 3.28 2.68
CA ARG A 344 6.38 2.00 2.46
C ARG A 344 6.88 1.86 1.04
N GLY A 345 6.14 2.35 0.05
CA GLY A 345 6.58 2.39 -1.35
C GLY A 345 7.82 3.26 -1.55
N MET A 346 7.86 4.41 -0.89
CA MET A 346 9.03 5.29 -0.89
C MET A 346 10.23 4.61 -0.19
N LEU A 347 10.01 3.95 0.95
CA LEU A 347 11.04 3.11 1.58
C LEU A 347 11.54 2.02 0.61
N ALA A 348 10.65 1.31 -0.07
CA ALA A 348 11.01 0.27 -1.04
C ALA A 348 11.94 0.83 -2.13
N TYR A 349 11.63 2.00 -2.70
CA TYR A 349 12.50 2.63 -3.70
C TYR A 349 13.82 3.16 -3.12
N LEU A 350 13.86 3.63 -1.87
CA LEU A 350 15.12 3.96 -1.21
C LEU A 350 16.03 2.73 -1.10
N TYR A 351 15.47 1.59 -0.68
CA TYR A 351 16.20 0.32 -0.59
C TYR A 351 16.61 -0.22 -1.96
N ASP A 352 15.73 -0.15 -2.97
CA ASP A 352 16.02 -0.60 -4.34
C ASP A 352 17.11 0.25 -5.01
N SER A 353 17.11 1.57 -4.72
CA SER A 353 18.10 2.50 -5.26
C SER A 353 19.51 2.30 -4.68
N PHE A 354 19.61 1.73 -3.47
CA PHE A 354 20.85 1.65 -2.71
C PHE A 354 21.79 0.59 -3.30
N GLN A 355 22.97 1.04 -3.76
CA GLN A 355 24.02 0.16 -4.25
C GLN A 355 25.31 0.39 -3.47
N LEU A 356 25.91 -0.72 -3.01
CA LEU A 356 27.25 -0.75 -2.45
C LEU A 356 28.25 -1.01 -3.59
N THR A 357 29.07 -0.01 -3.91
CA THR A 357 30.16 -0.13 -4.89
C THR A 357 31.48 -0.28 -4.15
N GLU A 358 32.26 -1.32 -4.44
CA GLU A 358 33.65 -1.40 -3.97
C GLU A 358 34.53 -0.44 -4.78
N SER A 359 35.22 0.50 -4.12
CA SER A 359 36.21 1.32 -4.82
C SER A 359 37.51 0.54 -4.98
N SER A 360 37.93 0.26 -6.22
CA SER A 360 39.19 -0.40 -6.56
C SER A 360 40.44 0.50 -6.42
N PHE A 361 40.27 1.77 -6.02
CA PHE A 361 41.29 2.81 -6.18
C PHE A 361 42.23 3.03 -4.99
N THR A 362 42.12 2.27 -3.89
CA THR A 362 43.08 2.36 -2.78
C THR A 362 43.50 0.97 -2.33
N ARG A 363 44.82 0.74 -2.19
CA ARG A 363 45.45 -0.49 -1.66
C ARG A 363 45.13 -0.77 -0.17
N LYS A 364 44.12 -0.12 0.39
CA LYS A 364 43.46 -0.49 1.65
C LYS A 364 42.08 -1.03 1.26
N LYS A 365 41.90 -2.35 1.31
CA LYS A 365 40.58 -2.99 1.26
C LYS A 365 39.68 -2.29 2.28
N ASN A 366 38.46 -1.93 1.86
CA ASN A 366 37.37 -1.32 2.64
C ASN A 366 37.20 0.20 2.47
N LEU A 367 36.82 0.64 1.28
CA LEU A 367 35.98 1.84 1.16
C LEU A 367 34.84 1.56 0.16
N HIS A 368 33.73 1.05 0.65
CA HIS A 368 32.50 0.93 -0.14
C HIS A 368 31.92 2.33 -0.39
N ARG A 369 31.79 2.74 -1.66
CA ARG A 369 31.01 3.90 -2.06
C ARG A 369 29.54 3.51 -2.15
N LYS A 370 28.68 4.31 -1.53
CA LYS A 370 27.24 4.08 -1.45
C LYS A 370 26.56 5.01 -2.44
N VAL A 371 25.92 4.47 -3.47
CA VAL A 371 25.44 5.24 -4.64
C VAL A 371 23.95 5.01 -4.85
N CYS A 372 23.18 6.10 -4.90
CA CYS A 372 21.76 6.10 -5.25
C CYS A 372 21.50 6.68 -6.66
N GLN A 373 22.39 6.47 -7.63
CA GLN A 373 22.35 7.16 -8.93
C GLN A 373 21.26 6.67 -9.90
N GLY A 374 21.02 5.37 -10.03
CA GLY A 374 20.10 4.93 -11.10
C GLY A 374 18.62 5.32 -10.91
N LEU A 375 18.12 5.45 -9.67
CA LEU A 375 16.75 5.92 -9.43
C LEU A 375 16.63 7.43 -9.73
N PHE A 376 17.70 8.21 -9.50
CA PHE A 376 17.80 9.62 -9.88
C PHE A 376 17.66 9.79 -11.40
N SER A 377 18.38 9.00 -12.20
CA SER A 377 18.30 9.06 -13.67
C SER A 377 16.91 8.69 -14.20
N GLU A 378 16.31 7.60 -13.71
CA GLU A 378 14.98 7.17 -14.16
C GLU A 378 13.87 8.16 -13.76
N LEU A 379 13.95 8.75 -12.56
CA LEU A 379 13.02 9.78 -12.12
C LEU A 379 13.19 11.05 -12.98
N LEU A 380 14.42 11.49 -13.25
CA LEU A 380 14.70 12.63 -14.13
C LEU A 380 14.19 12.43 -15.56
N GLU A 381 14.37 11.23 -16.12
CA GLU A 381 13.86 10.88 -17.45
C GLU A 381 12.32 10.95 -17.53
N ASN A 382 11.63 10.74 -16.41
CA ASN A 382 10.18 10.89 -16.31
C ASN A 382 9.74 12.30 -15.87
N GLY A 383 10.65 13.29 -15.84
CA GLY A 383 10.33 14.68 -15.48
C GLY A 383 10.19 14.94 -13.98
N ILE A 384 10.64 14.00 -13.14
CA ILE A 384 10.63 14.10 -11.69
C ILE A 384 11.95 14.76 -11.27
N SER A 385 11.89 16.05 -10.95
CA SER A 385 13.07 16.92 -10.86
C SER A 385 13.86 16.82 -9.55
N VAL A 386 13.43 16.02 -8.58
CA VAL A 386 14.10 15.99 -7.28
C VAL A 386 14.47 14.59 -6.84
N TRP A 387 15.77 14.34 -6.93
CA TRP A 387 16.46 13.39 -6.08
C TRP A 387 17.78 14.03 -5.60
N PRO A 388 18.13 13.92 -4.31
CA PRO A 388 19.34 14.53 -3.77
C PRO A 388 20.54 13.61 -3.91
N GLY A 389 21.38 13.92 -4.87
CA GLY A 389 22.76 13.49 -4.88
C GLY A 389 23.55 14.58 -5.54
N TYR A 390 24.22 15.42 -4.75
CA TYR A 390 25.31 16.23 -5.28
C TYR A 390 26.22 15.26 -6.05
N LEU A 391 26.28 15.44 -7.36
CA LEU A 391 27.40 14.97 -8.15
C LEU A 391 28.64 15.60 -7.52
N GLU A 392 29.60 14.76 -7.19
CA GLU A 392 30.95 15.11 -6.73
C GLU A 392 31.11 15.57 -5.27
N THR A 393 31.51 14.66 -4.39
CA THR A 393 32.48 15.00 -3.34
C THR A 393 33.87 15.04 -3.98
N VAL A 394 34.18 16.11 -4.72
CA VAL A 394 35.55 16.56 -4.89
C VAL A 394 35.72 17.70 -3.90
N HIS A 395 36.79 17.67 -3.09
CA HIS A 395 37.19 18.82 -2.30
C HIS A 395 37.52 19.97 -3.27
N SER A 396 36.54 20.79 -3.62
CA SER A 396 36.80 22.10 -4.20
C SER A 396 37.21 23.01 -3.05
N SER A 397 38.48 23.41 -3.03
CA SER A 397 38.97 24.43 -2.11
C SER A 397 38.14 25.70 -2.26
N LEU A 398 37.99 26.43 -1.15
CA LEU A 398 37.19 27.66 -1.00
C LEU A 398 37.54 28.76 -2.02
N GLU A 399 38.68 28.64 -2.70
CA GLU A 399 39.18 29.58 -3.71
C GLU A 399 38.45 29.48 -5.06
N GLN A 400 37.86 28.34 -5.43
CA GLN A 400 37.16 28.20 -6.73
C GLN A 400 35.75 28.80 -6.75
N LEU A 401 35.14 29.08 -5.58
CA LEU A 401 33.82 29.69 -5.50
C LEU A 401 33.84 31.22 -5.70
N TYR A 402 34.99 31.87 -5.49
CA TYR A 402 35.11 33.32 -5.64
C TYR A 402 35.42 33.77 -7.08
N SER A 403 35.76 32.86 -7.99
CA SER A 403 36.08 33.21 -9.38
C SER A 403 34.84 33.43 -10.28
N ASN A 404 33.65 33.05 -9.82
CA ASN A 404 32.39 33.18 -10.60
C ASN A 404 31.52 34.38 -10.20
N PHE A 405 31.96 35.20 -9.25
CA PHE A 405 31.36 36.51 -8.97
C PHE A 405 32.44 37.58 -9.11
N GLY A 406 32.78 37.91 -10.36
CA GLY A 406 33.61 39.06 -10.67
C GLY A 406 32.88 40.36 -10.34
N TYR A 407 33.58 41.24 -9.62
CA TYR A 407 33.47 42.68 -9.82
C TYR A 407 34.48 43.11 -10.88
#